data_AF-A0A7K4MLH8-F1
#
_entry.id   AF-A0A7K4MLH8-F1
#
_cell.length_a   1.000
_cell.length_b   1.000
_cell.length_c   1.000
_cell.angle_alpha   90.00
_cell.angle_beta   90.00
_cell.angle_gamma   90.00
#
_symmetry.space_group_name_H-M   'P 1'
#
loop_
_entity.id
_entity.type
_entity.pdbx_description
1 polymer ?
#
loop_
_entity_poly.entity_id
_entity_poly.type
_entity_poly.pdbx_seq_one_letter_code
_entity_poly.pdbx_strand_id
1 'polypeptide(L)' 'MSKFPSKKHETPIDILTNWVSISMALIFALPSLGVFLGIYYGTGNLIIGAVLGFGVHFVTLAFSGRISSYLNKIMN' A
#
# COMPACT_ATOMS: atom_id res chain seq x y z
N MET A 1 22.75 36.81 -23.30
CA MET A 1 21.42 36.20 -23.06
C MET A 1 21.62 34.93 -22.25
N SER A 2 21.58 35.04 -20.92
CA SER A 2 21.80 33.91 -20.01
C SER A 2 20.59 32.98 -20.07
N LYS A 3 20.77 31.75 -20.60
CA LYS A 3 19.75 30.69 -20.50
C LYS A 3 19.74 30.21 -19.06
N PHE A 4 18.75 30.68 -18.29
CA PHE A 4 18.44 30.11 -16.99
C PHE A 4 17.98 28.65 -17.18
N PRO A 5 18.56 27.67 -16.47
CA PRO A 5 18.05 26.31 -16.48
C PRO A 5 16.67 26.32 -15.81
N SER A 6 15.66 25.90 -16.56
CA SER A 6 14.32 25.63 -16.03
C SER A 6 14.46 24.57 -14.93
N LYS A 7 14.31 25.00 -13.69
CA LYS A 7 14.30 24.14 -12.51
C LYS A 7 13.09 23.23 -12.64
N LYS A 8 13.31 21.99 -13.09
CA LYS A 8 12.31 20.92 -13.06
C LYS A 8 11.76 20.92 -11.63
N HIS A 9 10.49 21.23 -11.46
CA HIS A 9 9.84 21.13 -10.17
C HIS A 9 9.98 19.69 -9.70
N GLU A 10 10.90 19.47 -8.77
CA GLU A 10 10.99 18.29 -7.92
C GLU A 10 9.77 18.37 -7.01
N THR A 11 8.58 18.07 -7.54
CA THR A 11 7.41 17.93 -6.68
C THR A 11 7.74 16.79 -5.74
N PRO A 12 7.81 17.01 -4.41
CA PRO A 12 7.84 15.89 -3.49
C PRO A 12 6.61 15.07 -3.85
N ILE A 13 6.85 13.82 -4.19
CA ILE A 13 5.84 12.90 -4.68
C ILE A 13 4.79 12.89 -3.57
N ASP A 14 3.67 13.56 -3.78
CA ASP A 14 2.58 13.70 -2.82
C ASP A 14 1.87 12.34 -2.73
N ILE A 15 2.57 11.37 -2.16
CA ILE A 15 2.11 10.01 -1.88
C ILE A 15 0.92 10.09 -0.91
N LEU A 16 0.78 11.19 -0.15
CA LEU A 16 -0.38 11.46 0.69
C LEU A 16 -1.56 12.12 -0.06
N THR A 17 -1.34 12.84 -1.16
CA THR A 17 -2.44 13.52 -1.91
C THR A 17 -2.92 12.68 -3.10
N ASN A 18 -2.12 11.70 -3.54
CA ASN A 18 -2.50 10.81 -4.63
C ASN A 18 -3.52 9.77 -4.14
N TRP A 19 -4.77 9.87 -4.59
CA TRP A 19 -5.85 8.92 -4.29
C TRP A 19 -5.46 7.47 -4.59
N VAL A 20 -4.60 7.23 -5.61
CA VAL A 20 -4.07 5.89 -5.90
C VAL A 20 -3.31 5.32 -4.70
N SER A 21 -2.50 6.15 -4.06
CA SER A 21 -1.63 5.76 -2.96
C SER A 21 -2.43 5.46 -1.69
N ILE A 22 -3.45 6.26 -1.39
CA ILE A 22 -4.38 6.03 -0.27
C ILE A 22 -5.15 4.72 -0.48
N SER A 23 -5.72 4.52 -1.67
CA SER A 23 -6.44 3.28 -1.99
C SER A 23 -5.53 2.07 -1.94
N MET A 24 -4.28 2.18 -2.39
CA MET A 24 -3.27 1.14 -2.25
C MET A 24 -2.99 0.77 -0.79
N ALA A 25 -2.74 1.78 0.04
CA ALA A 25 -2.45 1.59 1.46
C ALA A 25 -3.62 0.88 2.17
N LEU A 26 -4.86 1.27 1.86
CA LEU A 26 -6.05 0.65 2.42
C LEU A 26 -6.21 -0.81 1.95
N ILE A 27 -5.99 -1.09 0.66
CA ILE A 27 -6.04 -2.44 0.10
C ILE A 27 -4.95 -3.34 0.72
N PHE A 28 -3.81 -2.81 1.13
CA PHE A 28 -2.80 -3.60 1.85
C PHE A 28 -3.08 -3.78 3.33
N ALA A 29 -3.65 -2.78 3.98
CA ALA A 29 -3.90 -2.81 5.41
C ALA A 29 -5.09 -3.71 5.76
N LEU A 30 -6.20 -3.60 5.04
CA LEU A 30 -7.45 -4.29 5.39
C LEU A 30 -7.35 -5.83 5.38
N PRO A 31 -6.73 -6.49 4.39
CA PRO A 31 -6.62 -7.95 4.37
C PRO A 31 -5.70 -8.47 5.47
N SER A 32 -4.55 -7.81 5.66
CA SER A 32 -3.61 -8.16 6.73
C SER A 32 -4.25 -8.01 8.11
N LEU A 33 -5.01 -6.93 8.31
CA LEU A 33 -5.71 -6.67 9.56
C LEU A 33 -6.84 -7.69 9.80
N GLY A 34 -7.61 -8.02 8.76
CA GLY A 34 -8.67 -9.01 8.83
C GLY A 34 -8.16 -10.40 9.20
N VAL A 35 -7.05 -10.85 8.60
CA VAL A 35 -6.43 -12.14 8.94
C VAL A 35 -5.85 -12.13 10.35
N PHE A 36 -5.18 -11.04 10.74
CA PHE A 36 -4.67 -10.90 12.10
C PHE A 36 -5.80 -10.99 13.14
N LEU A 37 -6.88 -10.22 12.97
CA LEU A 37 -8.03 -10.24 13.87
C LEU A 37 -8.74 -11.60 13.87
N GLY A 38 -8.95 -12.21 12.70
CA GLY A 38 -9.64 -13.50 12.60
C GLY A 38 -8.92 -14.61 13.35
N ILE A 39 -7.60 -14.67 13.22
CA ILE A 39 -6.77 -15.64 13.94
C ILE A 39 -6.67 -15.28 15.43
N TYR A 40 -6.53 -14.00 15.77
CA TYR A 40 -6.46 -13.56 17.16
C TYR A 40 -7.74 -13.90 17.93
N TYR A 41 -8.91 -13.57 17.39
CA TYR A 41 -10.20 -13.91 18.02
C TYR A 41 -10.51 -15.40 17.97
N GLY A 42 -10.06 -16.14 16.95
CA GLY A 42 -10.32 -17.57 16.82
C GLY A 42 -9.42 -18.47 17.69
N THR A 43 -8.14 -18.12 17.84
CA THR A 43 -7.15 -18.96 18.54
C THR A 43 -6.70 -18.36 19.88
N GLY A 44 -6.97 -17.07 20.13
CA GLY A 44 -6.50 -16.35 21.32
C GLY A 44 -4.98 -16.13 21.35
N ASN A 45 -4.27 -16.47 20.27
CA ASN A 45 -2.80 -16.44 20.21
C ASN A 45 -2.30 -15.32 19.30
N LEU A 46 -1.79 -14.26 19.93
CA LEU A 46 -1.22 -13.09 19.26
C LEU A 46 -0.06 -13.43 18.34
N ILE A 47 0.79 -14.40 18.71
CA ILE A 47 2.00 -14.74 17.96
C ILE A 47 1.60 -15.37 16.63
N ILE A 48 0.64 -16.29 16.64
CA ILE A 48 0.15 -16.96 15.43
C ILE A 48 -0.58 -15.95 14.53
N GLY A 49 -1.40 -15.08 15.12
CA GLY A 49 -2.05 -13.99 14.39
C GLY A 49 -1.04 -13.06 13.74
N ALA A 50 0.02 -12.67 14.45
CA ALA A 50 1.06 -11.78 13.93
C ALA A 50 1.83 -12.43 12.77
N VAL A 51 2.27 -13.68 12.90
CA VAL A 51 3.00 -14.40 11.84
C VAL A 51 2.14 -14.54 10.58
N LEU A 52 0.87 -14.92 10.73
CA LEU A 52 -0.04 -15.08 9.59
C LEU A 52 -0.45 -13.73 8.98
N GLY A 53 -0.73 -12.72 9.81
CA GLY A 53 -1.06 -11.37 9.36
C GLY A 53 0.09 -10.73 8.57
N PHE A 54 1.31 -10.78 9.10
CA PHE A 54 2.50 -10.29 8.39
C PHE A 54 2.80 -11.11 7.12
N GLY A 55 2.61 -12.43 7.16
CA GLY A 55 2.73 -13.27 5.97
C GLY A 55 1.78 -12.82 4.85
N VAL A 56 0.51 -12.57 5.18
CA VAL A 56 -0.48 -12.06 4.22
C VAL A 56 -0.13 -10.65 3.75
N HIS A 57 0.38 -9.78 4.61
CA HIS A 57 0.86 -8.46 4.20
C HIS A 57 1.94 -8.56 3.12
N PHE A 58 2.95 -9.43 3.30
CA PHE A 58 4.01 -9.67 2.33
C PHE A 58 3.50 -10.25 1.00
N VAL A 59 2.56 -11.20 1.06
CA VAL A 59 1.93 -11.74 -0.15
C VAL A 59 1.22 -10.63 -0.90
N THR A 60 0.45 -9.78 -0.19
CA THR A 60 -0.28 -8.69 -0.83
C THR A 60 0.70 -7.67 -1.44
N LEU A 61 1.79 -7.34 -0.75
CA LEU A 61 2.88 -6.49 -1.31
C LEU A 61 3.49 -7.07 -2.59
N ALA A 62 3.61 -8.39 -2.73
CA ALA A 62 4.08 -9.00 -3.98
C ALA A 62 3.12 -8.74 -5.16
N PHE A 63 1.83 -8.60 -4.88
CA PHE A 63 0.82 -8.20 -5.86
C PHE A 63 0.76 -6.67 -6.09
N SER A 64 1.58 -5.89 -5.39
CA SER A 64 1.56 -4.42 -5.44
C SER A 64 1.68 -3.86 -6.85
N GLY A 65 2.60 -4.40 -7.66
CA GLY A 65 2.77 -3.95 -9.04
C GLY A 65 1.50 -4.12 -9.88
N ARG A 66 0.72 -5.19 -9.65
CA ARG A 66 -0.55 -5.42 -10.35
C ARG A 66 -1.65 -4.49 -9.86
N ILE A 67 -1.79 -4.29 -8.55
CA ILE A 67 -2.79 -3.36 -7.98
C ILE A 67 -2.50 -1.93 -8.42
N SER A 68 -1.24 -1.51 -8.42
CA SER A 68 -0.85 -0.15 -8.84
C SER A 68 -1.18 0.10 -10.31
N SER A 69 -0.88 -0.86 -11.20
CA SER A 69 -1.22 -0.75 -12.62
C SER A 69 -2.74 -0.76 -12.86
N TYR A 70 -3.51 -1.47 -12.01
CA TYR A 70 -4.97 -1.52 -12.10
C TYR A 70 -5.60 -0.20 -11.63
N LEU A 71 -5.17 0.34 -10.49
CA LEU A 71 -5.64 1.64 -10.00
C LEU A 71 -5.27 2.76 -10.96
N ASN A 72 -4.04 2.77 -11.50
CA ASN A 72 -3.63 3.80 -12.46
C ASN A 72 -4.53 3.81 -13.71
N LYS A 73 -5.04 2.65 -14.14
CA LYS A 73 -5.95 2.53 -15.30
C LYS A 73 -7.39 2.97 -14.99
N ILE A 74 -7.80 2.97 -13.73
CA ILE A 74 -9.16 3.37 -13.32
C ILE A 74 -9.22 4.85 -13.02
N MET A 75 -8.12 5.40 -12.49
CA MET A 75 -8.04 6.77 -11.98
C MET A 75 -7.42 7.76 -12.98
N ASN A 76 -6.78 7.28 -14.04
CA ASN A 76 -6.21 8.05 -15.15
C ASN A 76 -6.64 7.42 -16.49
#